data_AF-A0A090WJ76-F1
#
_entry.id   AF-A0A090WJ76-F1
#
_cell.length_a   1.000
_cell.length_b   1.000
_cell.length_c   1.000
_cell.angle_alpha   90.00
_cell.angle_beta   90.00
_cell.angle_gamma   90.00
#
_symmetry.space_group_name_H-M   'P 1'
#
loop_
_entity.id
_entity.type
_entity.pdbx_description
1 polymer ?
#
loop_
_entity_poly.entity_id
_entity_poly.type
_entity_poly.pdbx_seq_one_letter_code
_entity_poly.pdbx_strand_id
1 'polypeptide(L)'
;MITAFVLIVTQLPDNVTFDNALTMAGSADKMKILDFDFSLNDRYNVWSAIFGASFLMLSYFGTDQSQVQRYLSGKSIKQMRIGLLFNGLLKVPMQFFILMVGVMVFVFYQFNDTPLNFNPAAEKAVMESEYAADYEALQERHYSILHEKQTMQENYAKKLNNQYIAPEDKLESRLNYFRQAEEENREAARQLIAKADDGIETNDKDFVFIHFILHHLPKGLIGLLLAVILSAAMSSTASELNALSSTTAVDIYKRFNHNDTKDDDHYVRMSKWFTLMWGNNSYYIC
;
A
#
# COMPACT_ATOMS: atom_id res chain seq x y z
N MET A 1 5.17 9.43 -4.91
CA MET A 1 3.86 9.74 -4.28
C MET A 1 3.36 11.12 -4.66
N ILE A 2 4.08 12.20 -4.34
CA ILE A 2 3.66 13.57 -4.72
C ILE A 2 3.42 13.70 -6.23
N THR A 3 4.36 13.22 -7.05
CA THR A 3 4.18 13.23 -8.52
C THR A 3 2.96 12.44 -8.98
N ALA A 4 2.70 11.27 -8.38
CA ALA A 4 1.50 10.48 -8.69
C ALA A 4 0.23 11.24 -8.30
N PHE A 5 0.20 11.87 -7.12
CA PHE A 5 -0.90 12.72 -6.68
C PHE A 5 -1.18 13.87 -7.66
N VAL A 6 -0.13 14.61 -8.04
CA VAL A 6 -0.25 15.71 -9.02
C VAL A 6 -0.79 15.18 -10.34
N LEU A 7 -0.25 14.07 -10.85
CA LEU A 7 -0.71 13.46 -12.10
C LEU A 7 -2.18 13.04 -12.03
N ILE A 8 -2.60 12.41 -10.94
CA ILE A 8 -4.01 12.03 -10.74
C ILE A 8 -4.89 13.27 -10.82
N VAL A 9 -4.57 14.32 -10.05
CA VAL A 9 -5.37 15.56 -10.04
C VAL A 9 -5.43 16.21 -11.41
N THR A 10 -4.33 16.20 -12.17
CA THR A 10 -4.31 16.77 -13.54
C THR A 10 -5.00 15.91 -14.60
N GLN A 11 -5.22 14.62 -14.33
CA GLN A 11 -5.91 13.70 -15.25
C GLN A 11 -7.41 13.56 -14.92
N LEU A 12 -7.89 14.21 -13.86
CA LEU A 12 -9.32 14.29 -13.61
C LEU A 12 -9.99 15.20 -14.66
N PRO A 13 -11.25 14.93 -15.02
CA PRO A 13 -12.00 15.81 -15.91
C PRO A 13 -12.05 17.27 -15.39
N ASP A 14 -12.02 18.27 -16.27
CA ASP A 14 -12.00 19.69 -15.91
C ASP A 14 -13.17 20.11 -15.00
N ASN A 15 -14.28 19.37 -15.05
CA ASN A 15 -15.45 19.56 -14.20
C ASN A 15 -15.36 18.85 -12.84
N VAL A 16 -14.23 18.30 -12.44
CA VAL A 16 -14.04 17.63 -11.14
C VAL A 16 -12.99 18.38 -10.34
N THR A 17 -13.44 19.22 -9.41
CA THR A 17 -12.55 19.85 -8.43
C THR A 17 -12.11 18.84 -7.36
N PHE A 18 -11.04 19.17 -6.64
CA PHE A 18 -10.54 18.33 -5.54
C PHE A 18 -11.61 18.07 -4.47
N ASP A 19 -12.39 19.08 -4.08
CA ASP A 19 -13.45 18.92 -3.08
C ASP A 19 -14.59 18.01 -3.56
N ASN A 20 -14.93 18.09 -4.86
CA ASN A 20 -15.92 17.20 -5.46
C ASN A 20 -15.41 15.76 -5.54
N ALA A 21 -14.12 15.57 -5.87
CA ALA A 21 -13.47 14.27 -5.85
C ALA A 21 -13.54 13.63 -4.45
N LEU A 22 -13.27 14.40 -3.39
CA LEU A 22 -13.42 13.91 -2.01
C LEU A 22 -14.87 13.61 -1.64
N THR A 23 -15.82 14.42 -2.10
CA THR A 23 -17.26 14.19 -1.89
C THR A 23 -17.73 12.89 -2.57
N MET A 24 -17.25 12.64 -3.79
CA MET A 24 -17.49 11.40 -4.53
C MET A 24 -16.89 10.17 -3.83
N ALA A 25 -15.69 10.28 -3.29
CA ALA A 25 -15.10 9.22 -2.47
C ALA A 25 -15.90 8.97 -1.19
N GLY A 26 -16.39 10.05 -0.57
CA GLY A 26 -17.26 9.99 0.61
C GLY A 26 -18.56 9.24 0.36
N SER A 27 -19.25 9.51 -0.74
CA SER A 27 -20.50 8.82 -1.12
C SER A 27 -20.28 7.35 -1.53
N ALA A 28 -19.04 6.93 -1.73
CA ALA A 28 -18.64 5.54 -1.99
C ALA A 28 -18.09 4.84 -0.73
N ASP A 29 -18.30 5.43 0.45
CA ASP A 29 -17.78 4.95 1.74
C ASP A 29 -16.24 4.84 1.80
N LYS A 30 -15.50 5.42 0.85
CA LYS A 30 -14.03 5.36 0.82
C LYS A 30 -13.35 6.33 1.81
N MET A 31 -14.13 7.24 2.41
CA MET A 31 -13.67 8.19 3.43
C MET A 31 -13.91 7.71 4.87
N LYS A 32 -14.61 6.58 5.07
CA LYS A 32 -14.83 5.97 6.40
C LYS A 32 -13.58 5.18 6.83
N ILE A 33 -12.49 5.90 7.06
CA ILE A 33 -11.18 5.31 7.40
C ILE A 33 -11.03 5.09 8.91
N LEU A 34 -11.75 5.86 9.73
CA LEU A 34 -11.63 5.84 11.18
C LEU A 34 -12.99 5.51 11.82
N ASP A 35 -13.03 4.42 12.58
CA ASP A 35 -14.14 4.06 13.44
C ASP A 35 -13.81 4.46 14.89
N PHE A 36 -14.62 5.34 15.47
CA PHE A 36 -14.44 5.86 16.83
C PHE A 36 -15.28 5.13 17.88
N ASP A 37 -16.08 4.15 17.48
CA ASP A 37 -16.88 3.36 18.40
C ASP A 37 -15.98 2.55 19.32
N PHE A 38 -16.21 2.68 20.63
CA PHE A 38 -15.41 1.98 21.63
C PHE A 38 -15.86 0.52 21.72
N SER A 39 -15.11 -0.38 21.07
CA SER A 39 -15.34 -1.82 21.14
C SER A 39 -14.02 -2.57 21.27
N LEU A 40 -13.88 -3.38 22.31
CA LEU A 40 -12.71 -4.27 22.48
C LEU A 40 -12.77 -5.51 21.58
N ASN A 41 -13.94 -5.80 21.00
CA ASN A 41 -14.13 -6.92 20.09
C ASN A 41 -13.85 -6.57 18.63
N ASP A 42 -13.77 -5.28 18.33
CA ASP A 42 -13.38 -4.81 17.01
C ASP A 42 -11.90 -4.44 16.98
N ARG A 43 -11.18 -4.99 16.00
CA ARG A 43 -9.75 -4.77 15.80
C ARG A 43 -9.46 -3.52 14.97
N TYR A 44 -10.46 -2.97 14.29
CA TYR A 44 -10.28 -1.90 13.31
C TYR A 44 -10.69 -0.50 13.80
N ASN A 45 -11.32 -0.37 14.97
CA ASN A 45 -11.54 0.94 15.59
C ASN A 45 -10.24 1.60 16.07
N VAL A 46 -10.35 2.92 16.23
CA VAL A 46 -9.28 3.82 16.64
C VAL A 46 -8.69 3.45 18.00
N TRP A 47 -9.49 2.94 18.94
CA TRP A 47 -9.02 2.61 20.29
C TRP A 47 -8.13 1.38 20.31
N SER A 48 -8.57 0.30 19.66
CA SER A 48 -7.78 -0.91 19.43
C SER A 48 -6.51 -0.59 18.63
N ALA A 49 -6.62 0.27 17.61
CA ALA A 49 -5.48 0.72 16.82
C ALA A 49 -4.46 1.51 17.65
N ILE A 50 -4.89 2.45 18.49
CA ILE A 50 -3.99 3.23 19.37
C ILE A 50 -3.28 2.31 20.36
N PHE A 51 -4.00 1.39 21.00
CA PHE A 51 -3.41 0.45 21.96
C PHE A 51 -2.40 -0.48 21.28
N GLY A 52 -2.80 -1.16 20.20
CA GLY A 52 -1.94 -2.06 19.45
C GLY A 52 -0.72 -1.36 18.84
N ALA A 53 -0.94 -0.20 18.20
CA ALA A 53 0.15 0.60 17.63
C ALA A 53 1.11 1.09 18.70
N SER A 54 0.65 1.42 19.91
CA SER A 54 1.53 1.83 21.01
C SER A 54 2.52 0.73 21.37
N PHE A 55 2.06 -0.52 21.56
CA PHE A 55 2.95 -1.65 21.84
C PHE A 55 3.86 -1.97 20.66
N LEU A 56 3.33 -1.93 19.44
CA LEU A 56 4.14 -2.16 18.22
C LEU A 56 5.24 -1.12 18.09
N MET A 57 4.93 0.17 18.31
CA MET A 57 5.92 1.25 18.22
C MET A 57 6.91 1.23 19.40
N LEU A 58 6.49 0.82 20.60
CA LEU A 58 7.39 0.61 21.73
C LEU A 58 8.39 -0.51 21.44
N SER A 59 7.95 -1.62 20.85
CA SER A 59 8.83 -2.71 20.41
C SER A 59 9.77 -2.23 19.30
N TYR A 60 9.22 -1.59 18.26
CA TYR A 60 9.96 -1.14 17.09
C TYR A 60 10.99 -0.04 17.39
N PHE A 61 10.67 0.94 18.23
CA PHE A 61 11.60 2.02 18.56
C PHE A 61 12.37 1.81 19.86
N GLY A 62 11.96 0.86 20.70
CA GLY A 62 12.59 0.61 22.00
C GLY A 62 13.49 -0.62 22.04
N THR A 63 13.17 -1.65 21.26
CA THR A 63 13.84 -2.95 21.35
C THR A 63 14.37 -3.48 20.02
N ASP A 64 13.91 -2.97 18.88
CA ASP A 64 14.41 -3.38 17.57
C ASP A 64 15.80 -2.77 17.30
N GLN A 65 16.80 -3.63 17.24
CA GLN A 65 18.19 -3.25 17.02
C GLN A 65 18.40 -2.47 15.71
N SER A 66 17.62 -2.77 14.67
CA SER A 66 17.71 -2.07 13.37
C SER A 66 17.35 -0.58 13.48
N GLN A 67 16.48 -0.22 14.44
CA GLN A 67 16.13 1.17 14.73
C GLN A 67 17.00 1.77 15.82
N VAL A 68 17.31 0.99 16.85
CA VAL A 68 18.11 1.43 18.00
C VAL A 68 19.46 1.97 17.57
N GLN A 69 20.14 1.25 16.67
CA GLN A 69 21.43 1.66 16.13
C GLN A 69 21.39 3.02 15.42
N ARG A 70 20.29 3.35 14.75
CA ARG A 70 20.18 4.59 13.95
C ARG A 70 20.25 5.82 14.84
N TYR A 71 19.55 5.84 15.96
CA TYR A 71 19.61 6.99 16.85
C TYR A 71 20.81 6.96 17.79
N LEU A 72 21.37 5.80 18.16
CA LEU A 72 22.61 5.73 18.97
C LEU A 72 23.85 6.30 18.27
N SER A 73 23.81 6.44 16.94
CA SER A 73 24.89 7.06 16.15
C SER A 73 24.94 8.60 16.23
N GLY A 74 24.01 9.24 16.93
CA GLY A 74 23.95 10.70 17.05
C GLY A 74 25.09 11.29 17.89
N LYS A 75 25.56 12.50 17.54
CA LYS A 75 26.72 13.13 18.22
C LYS A 75 26.45 13.55 19.66
N SER A 76 25.19 13.63 20.08
CA SER A 76 24.78 13.95 21.45
C SER A 76 23.38 13.44 21.76
N ILE A 77 23.07 13.23 23.04
CA ILE A 77 21.73 12.82 23.51
C ILE A 77 20.63 13.75 22.97
N LYS A 78 20.89 15.06 22.91
CA LYS A 78 19.96 16.03 22.34
C LYS A 78 19.66 15.74 20.87
N GLN A 79 20.69 15.47 20.06
CA GLN A 79 20.51 15.14 18.65
C GLN A 79 19.79 13.81 18.44
N MET A 80 20.07 12.79 19.27
CA MET A 80 19.38 11.50 19.21
C MET A 80 17.87 11.66 19.44
N ARG A 81 17.48 12.42 20.48
CA ARG A 81 16.07 12.70 20.81
C ARG A 81 15.37 13.48 19.71
N ILE A 82 16.03 14.51 19.18
CA ILE A 82 15.50 15.31 18.07
C ILE A 82 15.30 14.42 16.84
N GLY A 83 16.28 13.60 16.47
CA GLY A 83 16.18 12.68 15.34
C GLY A 83 14.99 11.72 15.45
N LEU A 84 14.77 11.15 16.64
CA LEU A 84 13.61 10.28 16.90
C LEU A 84 12.28 11.05 16.76
N LEU A 85 12.18 12.25 17.32
CA LEU A 85 10.97 13.08 17.21
C LEU A 85 10.68 13.48 15.77
N PHE A 86 11.69 13.87 14.99
CA PHE A 86 11.53 14.19 13.57
C PHE A 86 11.06 12.99 12.75
N ASN A 87 11.55 11.78 13.06
CA ASN A 87 11.07 10.56 12.41
C ASN A 87 9.57 10.37 12.61
N GLY A 88 9.10 10.44 13.87
CA GLY A 88 7.67 10.34 14.18
C GLY A 88 6.84 11.46 13.56
N LEU A 89 7.31 12.70 13.65
CA LEU A 89 6.61 13.88 13.13
C LEU A 89 6.43 13.81 11.61
N LEU A 90 7.42 13.36 10.85
CA LEU A 90 7.31 13.26 9.39
C LEU A 90 6.50 12.05 8.93
N LYS A 91 6.49 10.96 9.71
CA LYS A 91 5.80 9.73 9.35
C LYS A 91 4.28 9.87 9.40
N VAL A 92 3.75 10.64 10.35
CA VAL A 92 2.28 10.81 10.50
C VAL A 92 1.64 11.51 9.29
N PRO A 93 2.08 12.72 8.86
CA PRO A 93 1.53 13.35 7.65
C PRO A 93 1.77 12.53 6.38
N MET A 94 2.91 11.85 6.29
CA MET A 94 3.21 10.95 5.17
C MET A 94 2.18 9.82 5.06
N GLN A 95 1.77 9.21 6.19
CA GLN A 95 0.77 8.15 6.19
C GLN A 95 -0.60 8.66 5.69
N PHE A 96 -1.05 9.81 6.18
CA PHE A 96 -2.29 10.43 5.68
C PHE A 96 -2.20 10.76 4.20
N PHE A 97 -1.03 11.22 3.73
CA PHE A 97 -0.81 11.50 2.32
C PHE A 97 -0.88 10.22 1.45
N ILE A 98 -0.33 9.10 1.92
CA ILE A 98 -0.42 7.82 1.21
C ILE A 98 -1.88 7.36 1.11
N LEU A 99 -2.64 7.44 2.21
CA LEU A 99 -4.07 7.10 2.21
C LEU A 99 -4.87 8.01 1.27
N MET A 100 -4.57 9.31 1.28
CA MET A 100 -5.17 10.28 0.36
C MET A 100 -4.88 9.93 -1.10
N VAL A 101 -3.64 9.53 -1.44
CA VAL A 101 -3.31 9.05 -2.79
C VAL A 101 -4.17 7.84 -3.16
N GLY A 102 -4.36 6.88 -2.24
CA GLY A 102 -5.24 5.73 -2.47
C GLY A 102 -6.68 6.14 -2.79
N VAL A 103 -7.24 7.08 -2.03
CA VAL A 103 -8.57 7.65 -2.31
C VAL A 103 -8.60 8.32 -3.69
N MET A 104 -7.57 9.09 -4.03
CA MET A 104 -7.50 9.75 -5.32
C MET A 104 -7.36 8.77 -6.50
N VAL A 105 -6.65 7.66 -6.33
CA VAL A 105 -6.59 6.58 -7.32
C VAL A 105 -7.98 5.94 -7.50
N PHE A 106 -8.74 5.76 -6.42
CA PHE A 106 -10.12 5.31 -6.52
C PHE A 106 -10.99 6.27 -7.33
N VAL A 107 -10.86 7.58 -7.09
CA VAL A 107 -11.60 8.61 -7.84
C VAL A 107 -11.18 8.62 -9.31
N PHE A 108 -9.88 8.51 -9.59
CA PHE A 108 -9.33 8.43 -10.95
C PHE A 108 -9.99 7.32 -11.77
N TYR A 109 -10.12 6.12 -11.20
CA TYR A 109 -10.77 4.99 -11.85
C TYR A 109 -12.30 5.06 -11.89
N GLN A 110 -12.93 6.12 -11.37
CA GLN A 110 -14.33 6.39 -11.69
C GLN A 110 -14.53 7.00 -13.09
N PHE A 111 -13.45 7.49 -13.70
CA PHE A 111 -13.46 8.15 -15.01
C PHE A 111 -12.54 7.48 -16.05
N ASN A 112 -11.80 6.45 -15.63
CA ASN A 112 -10.88 5.72 -16.49
C ASN A 112 -11.24 4.24 -16.45
N ASP A 113 -10.89 3.52 -17.51
CA ASP A 113 -11.17 2.09 -17.60
C ASP A 113 -10.31 1.30 -16.62
N THR A 114 -10.86 0.16 -16.18
CA THR A 114 -10.16 -0.78 -15.30
C THR A 114 -10.32 -2.21 -15.82
N PRO A 115 -9.31 -3.06 -15.63
CA PRO A 115 -9.50 -4.49 -15.85
C PRO A 115 -10.47 -5.06 -14.81
N LEU A 116 -11.04 -6.22 -15.15
CA LEU A 116 -11.90 -7.00 -14.24
C LEU A 116 -11.13 -7.46 -12.99
N ASN A 117 -9.85 -7.81 -13.14
CA ASN A 117 -8.94 -8.09 -12.05
C ASN A 117 -7.60 -7.39 -12.32
N PHE A 118 -7.03 -6.71 -11.32
CA PHE A 118 -5.78 -5.97 -11.47
C PHE A 118 -4.52 -6.86 -11.43
N ASN A 119 -4.63 -8.13 -11.00
CA ASN A 119 -3.52 -9.07 -10.98
C ASN A 119 -3.38 -9.74 -12.38
N PRO A 120 -2.33 -9.40 -13.16
CA PRO A 120 -2.16 -9.95 -14.51
C PRO A 120 -1.86 -11.45 -14.51
N ALA A 121 -1.30 -12.00 -13.43
CA ALA A 121 -1.05 -13.43 -13.31
C ALA A 121 -2.36 -14.21 -13.14
N ALA A 122 -3.32 -13.65 -12.40
CA ALA A 122 -4.63 -14.24 -12.20
C ALA A 122 -5.45 -14.26 -13.50
N GLU A 123 -5.44 -13.15 -14.25
CA GLU A 123 -6.09 -13.08 -15.56
C GLU A 123 -5.49 -14.13 -16.51
N LYS A 124 -4.16 -14.18 -16.62
CA LYS A 124 -3.48 -15.16 -17.46
C LYS A 124 -3.86 -16.60 -17.11
N ALA A 125 -3.86 -16.95 -15.81
CA ALA A 125 -4.16 -18.31 -15.36
C ALA A 125 -5.59 -18.74 -15.73
N VAL A 126 -6.58 -17.85 -15.60
CA VAL A 126 -7.95 -18.16 -15.99
C VAL A 126 -8.11 -18.29 -17.50
N MET A 127 -7.48 -17.40 -18.26
CA MET A 127 -7.54 -17.42 -19.72
C MET A 127 -6.87 -18.65 -20.34
N GLU A 128 -5.92 -19.27 -19.63
CA GLU A 128 -5.28 -20.52 -20.02
C GLU A 128 -6.04 -21.78 -19.52
N SER A 129 -7.13 -21.60 -18.76
CA SER A 129 -7.95 -22.67 -18.18
C SER A 129 -9.22 -22.97 -18.99
N GLU A 130 -10.01 -23.96 -18.55
CA GLU A 130 -11.33 -24.26 -19.12
C GLU A 130 -12.37 -23.14 -18.89
N TYR A 131 -12.12 -22.23 -17.95
CA TYR A 131 -13.04 -21.13 -17.58
C TYR A 131 -12.86 -19.86 -18.42
N ALA A 132 -12.01 -19.88 -19.45
CA ALA A 132 -11.69 -18.70 -20.26
C ALA A 132 -12.93 -18.03 -20.87
N ALA A 133 -13.83 -18.81 -21.47
CA ALA A 133 -15.05 -18.27 -22.11
C ALA A 133 -16.01 -17.61 -21.09
N ASP A 134 -16.14 -18.21 -19.90
CA ASP A 134 -16.95 -17.64 -18.82
C ASP A 134 -16.33 -16.34 -18.29
N TYR A 135 -14.99 -16.28 -18.23
CA TYR A 135 -14.27 -15.09 -17.80
C TYR A 135 -14.35 -13.95 -18.83
N GLU A 136 -14.23 -14.25 -20.13
CA GLU A 136 -14.42 -13.27 -21.21
C GLU A 136 -15.83 -12.64 -21.14
N ALA A 137 -16.87 -13.43 -20.88
CA ALA A 137 -18.22 -12.91 -20.69
C ALA A 137 -18.32 -11.96 -19.49
N LEU A 138 -17.61 -12.25 -18.40
CA LEU A 138 -17.52 -11.34 -17.25
C LEU A 138 -16.73 -10.07 -17.57
N GLN A 139 -15.70 -10.15 -18.43
CA GLN A 139 -14.95 -8.97 -18.89
C GLN A 139 -15.82 -8.06 -19.74
N GLU A 140 -16.58 -8.60 -20.69
CA GLU A 140 -17.54 -7.81 -21.49
C GLU A 140 -18.59 -7.14 -20.60
N ARG A 141 -19.14 -7.89 -19.64
CA ARG A 141 -20.06 -7.35 -18.64
C ARG A 141 -19.41 -6.24 -17.81
N HIS A 142 -18.15 -6.40 -17.42
CA HIS A 142 -17.38 -5.39 -16.69
C HIS A 142 -17.28 -4.08 -17.48
N TYR A 143 -16.90 -4.15 -18.76
CA TYR A 143 -16.79 -2.97 -19.61
C TYR A 143 -18.12 -2.23 -19.78
N SER A 144 -19.23 -2.95 -19.95
CA SER A 144 -20.55 -2.31 -20.03
C SER A 144 -20.95 -1.61 -18.72
N ILE A 145 -20.71 -2.25 -17.56
CA ILE A 145 -20.98 -1.64 -16.24
C ILE A 145 -20.11 -0.39 -16.04
N LEU A 146 -18.83 -0.45 -16.41
CA LEU A 146 -17.91 0.68 -16.29
C LEU A 146 -18.37 1.88 -17.13
N HIS A 147 -18.74 1.65 -18.39
CA HIS A 147 -19.17 2.72 -19.29
C HIS A 147 -20.42 3.46 -18.79
N GLU A 148 -21.42 2.71 -18.32
CA GLU A 148 -22.63 3.27 -17.73
C GLU A 148 -22.31 4.03 -16.43
N LYS A 149 -21.47 3.46 -15.58
CA LYS A 149 -21.05 4.08 -14.31
C LYS A 149 -20.28 5.39 -14.56
N GLN A 150 -19.35 5.42 -15.51
CA GLN A 150 -18.60 6.62 -15.90
C GLN A 150 -19.54 7.74 -16.35
N THR A 151 -20.52 7.43 -17.21
CA THR A 151 -21.52 8.40 -17.68
C THR A 151 -22.34 8.96 -16.52
N MET A 152 -22.75 8.11 -15.57
CA MET A 152 -23.45 8.56 -14.37
C MET A 152 -22.55 9.40 -13.46
N GLN A 153 -21.27 9.06 -13.35
CA GLN A 153 -20.31 9.77 -12.53
C GLN A 153 -20.01 11.16 -13.07
N GLU A 154 -19.89 11.33 -14.39
CA GLU A 154 -19.76 12.64 -15.02
C GLU A 154 -20.97 13.53 -14.76
N ASN A 155 -22.18 12.97 -14.85
CA ASN A 155 -23.41 13.70 -14.53
C ASN A 155 -23.46 14.10 -13.05
N TYR A 156 -23.03 13.22 -12.16
CA TYR A 156 -22.90 13.51 -10.73
C TYR A 156 -21.89 14.63 -10.48
N ALA A 157 -20.71 14.58 -11.10
CA ALA A 157 -19.69 15.63 -11.00
C ALA A 157 -20.19 16.99 -11.52
N LYS A 158 -20.89 17.04 -12.66
CA LYS A 158 -21.50 18.27 -13.19
C LYS A 158 -22.51 18.89 -12.22
N LYS A 159 -23.33 18.07 -11.55
CA LYS A 159 -24.32 18.56 -10.58
C LYS A 159 -23.68 19.04 -9.27
N LEU A 160 -22.59 18.41 -8.83
CA LEU A 160 -21.81 18.89 -7.69
C LEU A 160 -21.24 20.31 -7.95
N ASN A 161 -20.70 20.57 -9.15
CA ASN A 161 -20.24 21.92 -9.52
C ASN A 161 -21.35 22.96 -9.51
N ASN A 162 -22.54 22.61 -9.98
CA ASN A 162 -23.67 23.53 -10.04
C ASN A 162 -24.34 23.73 -8.66
N GLN A 163 -23.81 23.11 -7.59
CA GLN A 163 -24.33 23.14 -6.21
C GLN A 163 -25.82 22.79 -6.09
N TYR A 164 -26.35 22.05 -7.07
CA TYR A 164 -27.75 21.66 -7.11
C TYR A 164 -27.87 20.21 -7.58
N ILE A 165 -28.28 19.34 -6.66
CA ILE A 165 -28.73 17.98 -6.94
C ILE A 165 -30.22 18.01 -6.61
N ALA A 166 -31.09 17.81 -7.61
CA ALA A 166 -32.52 17.75 -7.35
C ALA A 166 -32.81 16.53 -6.46
N PRO A 167 -33.69 16.62 -5.45
CA PRO A 167 -34.06 15.48 -4.60
C PRO A 167 -34.57 14.26 -5.39
N GLU A 168 -35.09 14.49 -6.60
CA GLU A 168 -35.62 13.47 -7.51
C GLU A 168 -34.54 12.72 -8.29
N ASP A 169 -33.29 13.20 -8.28
CA ASP A 169 -32.27 12.75 -9.23
C ASP A 169 -31.81 11.29 -9.02
N LYS A 170 -32.06 10.68 -7.85
CA LYS A 170 -31.72 9.29 -7.49
C LYS A 170 -30.33 8.82 -7.98
N LEU A 171 -29.40 9.74 -8.17
CA LEU A 171 -28.10 9.48 -8.81
C LEU A 171 -27.25 8.58 -7.93
N GLU A 172 -27.23 8.86 -6.63
CA GLU A 172 -26.51 8.05 -5.65
C GLU A 172 -27.05 6.62 -5.59
N SER A 173 -28.37 6.43 -5.61
CA SER A 173 -28.98 5.10 -5.64
C SER A 173 -28.63 4.33 -6.93
N ARG A 174 -28.59 5.01 -8.09
CA ARG A 174 -28.16 4.40 -9.35
C ARG A 174 -26.66 4.07 -9.35
N LEU A 175 -25.82 4.96 -8.82
CA LEU A 175 -24.39 4.70 -8.66
C LEU A 175 -24.16 3.51 -7.73
N ASN A 176 -24.91 3.41 -6.63
CA ASN A 176 -24.84 2.27 -5.71
C ASN A 176 -25.28 0.97 -6.38
N TYR A 177 -26.30 0.99 -7.24
CA TYR A 177 -26.68 -0.17 -8.05
C TYR A 177 -25.52 -0.64 -8.95
N PHE A 178 -24.88 0.27 -9.69
CA PHE A 178 -23.74 -0.11 -10.55
C PHE A 178 -22.50 -0.55 -9.76
N ARG A 179 -22.23 0.08 -8.61
CA ARG A 179 -21.15 -0.35 -7.70
C ARG A 179 -21.38 -1.78 -7.19
N GLN A 180 -22.62 -2.10 -6.82
CA GLN A 180 -22.98 -3.45 -6.40
C GLN A 180 -22.84 -4.44 -7.57
N ALA A 181 -23.36 -4.10 -8.75
CA ALA A 181 -23.22 -4.95 -9.94
C ALA A 181 -21.76 -5.19 -10.33
N GLU A 182 -20.89 -4.18 -10.18
CA GLU A 182 -19.45 -4.31 -10.39
C GLU A 182 -18.81 -5.26 -9.37
N GLU A 183 -19.11 -5.12 -8.07
CA GLU A 183 -18.55 -6.01 -7.04
C GLU A 183 -19.02 -7.45 -7.24
N GLU A 184 -20.30 -7.67 -7.54
CA GLU A 184 -20.82 -9.01 -7.87
C GLU A 184 -20.10 -9.62 -9.09
N ASN A 185 -19.80 -8.81 -10.11
CA ASN A 185 -19.07 -9.26 -11.28
C ASN A 185 -17.60 -9.60 -10.95
N ARG A 186 -16.94 -8.77 -10.13
CA ARG A 186 -15.56 -9.02 -9.65
C ARG A 186 -15.50 -10.23 -8.73
N GLU A 187 -16.50 -10.45 -7.89
CA GLU A 187 -16.60 -11.64 -7.04
C GLU A 187 -16.76 -12.92 -7.87
N ALA A 188 -17.62 -12.92 -8.89
CA ALA A 188 -17.74 -14.04 -9.82
C ALA A 188 -16.40 -14.33 -10.53
N ALA A 189 -15.68 -13.28 -10.94
CA ALA A 189 -14.36 -13.41 -11.54
C ALA A 189 -13.34 -14.03 -10.56
N ARG A 190 -13.31 -13.57 -9.29
CA ARG A 190 -12.45 -14.14 -8.25
C ARG A 190 -12.74 -15.63 -8.01
N GLN A 191 -14.01 -16.06 -8.09
CA GLN A 191 -14.38 -17.46 -7.96
C GLN A 191 -13.87 -18.30 -9.14
N LEU A 192 -13.91 -17.78 -10.37
CA LEU A 192 -13.32 -18.47 -11.53
C LEU A 192 -11.80 -18.54 -11.42
N ILE A 193 -11.15 -17.46 -10.97
CA ILE A 193 -9.70 -17.42 -10.72
C ILE A 193 -9.30 -18.49 -9.70
N ALA A 194 -10.00 -18.56 -8.56
CA ALA A 194 -9.72 -19.57 -7.56
C ALA A 194 -9.89 -21.00 -8.10
N LYS A 195 -10.90 -21.25 -8.93
CA LYS A 195 -11.09 -22.57 -9.57
C LYS A 195 -10.01 -22.92 -10.59
N ALA A 196 -9.45 -21.92 -11.27
CA ALA A 196 -8.39 -22.13 -12.26
C ALA A 196 -7.03 -22.40 -11.59
N ASP A 197 -6.71 -21.69 -10.51
CA ASP A 197 -5.47 -21.87 -9.75
C ASP A 197 -5.65 -21.45 -8.27
N ASP A 198 -5.68 -22.44 -7.37
CA ASP A 198 -5.79 -22.25 -5.92
C ASP A 198 -4.55 -21.55 -5.31
N GLY A 199 -3.42 -21.52 -6.02
CA GLY A 199 -2.16 -20.92 -5.56
C GLY A 199 -2.04 -19.43 -5.83
N ILE A 200 -2.94 -18.85 -6.65
CA ILE A 200 -2.87 -17.44 -7.04
C ILE A 200 -3.71 -16.58 -6.11
N GLU A 201 -3.14 -15.45 -5.69
CA GLU A 201 -3.85 -14.45 -4.92
C GLU A 201 -4.98 -13.81 -5.76
N THR A 202 -6.22 -14.03 -5.32
CA THR A 202 -7.43 -13.50 -5.96
C THR A 202 -7.77 -12.07 -5.51
N ASN A 203 -7.23 -11.63 -4.37
CA ASN A 203 -7.36 -10.27 -3.87
C ASN A 203 -6.38 -9.36 -4.60
N ASP A 204 -6.91 -8.47 -5.43
CA ASP A 204 -6.13 -7.67 -6.37
C ASP A 204 -5.91 -6.21 -5.91
N LYS A 205 -6.30 -5.89 -4.67
CA LYS A 205 -6.22 -4.53 -4.12
C LYS A 205 -4.81 -3.94 -4.16
N ASP A 206 -3.79 -4.77 -3.92
CA ASP A 206 -2.38 -4.35 -3.95
C ASP A 206 -1.89 -4.03 -5.37
N PHE A 207 -2.56 -4.58 -6.39
CA PHE A 207 -2.24 -4.35 -7.80
C PHE A 207 -2.91 -3.10 -8.37
N VAL A 208 -3.95 -2.54 -7.73
CA VAL A 208 -4.65 -1.33 -8.21
C VAL A 208 -3.68 -0.15 -8.39
N PHE A 209 -2.83 0.08 -7.38
CA PHE A 209 -1.86 1.16 -7.42
C PHE A 209 -0.71 0.86 -8.40
N ILE A 210 -0.27 -0.40 -8.46
CA ILE A 210 0.76 -0.84 -9.41
C ILE A 210 0.26 -0.67 -10.84
N HIS A 211 -0.97 -1.05 -11.13
CA HIS A 211 -1.61 -0.87 -12.43
C HIS A 211 -1.67 0.61 -12.81
N PHE A 212 -2.04 1.48 -11.85
CA PHE A 212 -2.03 2.93 -12.08
C PHE A 212 -0.64 3.40 -12.51
N ILE A 213 0.39 2.92 -11.80
CA ILE A 213 1.77 3.26 -12.09
C ILE A 213 2.19 2.83 -13.49
N LEU A 214 1.92 1.58 -13.85
CA LEU A 214 2.42 1.00 -15.09
C LEU A 214 1.71 1.56 -16.32
N HIS A 215 0.44 1.94 -16.20
CA HIS A 215 -0.38 2.34 -17.35
C HIS A 215 -0.60 3.85 -17.48
N HIS A 216 -0.53 4.61 -16.39
CA HIS A 216 -0.89 6.03 -16.40
C HIS A 216 0.27 6.98 -16.04
N LEU A 217 1.45 6.47 -15.64
CA LEU A 217 2.63 7.31 -15.48
C LEU A 217 3.50 7.36 -16.76
N PRO A 218 4.14 8.52 -17.04
CA PRO A 218 5.14 8.65 -18.09
C PRO A 218 6.29 7.64 -17.94
N LYS A 219 6.77 7.10 -19.06
CA LYS A 219 7.78 6.02 -19.12
C LYS A 219 9.05 6.27 -18.29
N GLY A 220 9.50 7.53 -18.16
CA GLY A 220 10.64 7.89 -17.32
C GLY A 220 10.37 7.81 -15.80
N LEU A 221 9.14 8.11 -15.38
CA LEU A 221 8.75 8.09 -13.96
C LEU A 221 8.52 6.67 -13.44
N ILE A 222 8.13 5.74 -14.32
CA ILE A 222 8.02 4.31 -13.97
C ILE A 222 9.40 3.78 -13.53
N GLY A 223 10.44 4.03 -14.33
CA GLY A 223 11.80 3.64 -13.99
C GLY A 223 12.31 4.28 -12.69
N LEU A 224 12.02 5.57 -12.49
CA LEU A 224 12.35 6.27 -11.24
C LEU A 224 11.66 5.64 -10.02
N LEU A 225 10.38 5.28 -10.14
CA LEU A 225 9.65 4.66 -9.05
C LEU A 225 10.21 3.28 -8.72
N LEU A 226 10.48 2.44 -9.71
CA LEU A 226 11.10 1.14 -9.52
C LEU A 226 12.45 1.28 -8.80
N ALA A 227 13.27 2.26 -9.18
CA ALA A 227 14.52 2.56 -8.49
C ALA A 227 14.30 2.96 -7.02
N VAL A 228 13.28 3.77 -6.72
CA VAL A 228 12.94 4.16 -5.34
C VAL A 228 12.45 2.97 -4.52
N ILE A 229 11.61 2.10 -5.09
CA ILE A 229 11.11 0.89 -4.41
C ILE A 229 12.27 -0.05 -4.08
N LEU A 230 13.13 -0.34 -5.07
CA LEU A 230 14.32 -1.16 -4.87
C LEU A 230 15.27 -0.54 -3.84
N SER A 231 15.47 0.79 -3.88
CA SER A 231 16.31 1.50 -2.91
C SER A 231 15.73 1.41 -1.50
N ALA A 232 14.41 1.51 -1.34
CA ALA A 232 13.74 1.38 -0.05
C ALA A 232 13.85 -0.06 0.50
N ALA A 233 13.62 -1.08 -0.36
CA ALA A 233 13.78 -2.48 0.00
C ALA A 233 15.24 -2.82 0.40
N MET A 234 16.21 -2.33 -0.37
CA MET A 234 17.64 -2.48 -0.06
C MET A 234 18.01 -1.78 1.25
N SER A 235 17.43 -0.61 1.55
CA SER A 235 17.68 0.11 2.79
C SER A 235 17.15 -0.65 4.02
N SER A 236 15.96 -1.27 3.95
CA SER A 236 15.43 -2.08 5.05
C SER A 236 16.27 -3.34 5.27
N THR A 237 16.49 -4.11 4.19
CA THR A 237 17.25 -5.37 4.25
C THR A 237 18.68 -5.17 4.73
N ALA A 238 19.38 -4.13 4.27
CA ALA A 238 20.72 -3.81 4.78
C ALA A 238 20.73 -3.48 6.28
N SER A 239 19.71 -2.75 6.75
CA SER A 239 19.57 -2.40 8.17
C SER A 239 19.33 -3.63 9.05
N GLU A 240 18.50 -4.56 8.58
CA GLU A 240 18.19 -5.83 9.27
C GLU A 240 19.41 -6.76 9.30
N LEU A 241 20.09 -6.94 8.17
CA LEU A 241 21.32 -7.74 8.09
C LEU A 241 22.43 -7.18 8.98
N ASN A 242 22.56 -5.86 9.06
CA ASN A 242 23.52 -5.22 9.95
C ASN A 242 23.15 -5.40 11.43
N ALA A 243 21.86 -5.30 11.77
CA ALA A 243 21.37 -5.54 13.12
C ALA A 243 21.63 -6.99 13.57
N LEU A 244 21.23 -7.98 12.76
CA LEU A 244 21.47 -9.40 13.01
C LEU A 244 22.96 -9.72 13.17
N SER A 245 23.79 -9.19 12.27
CA SER A 245 25.23 -9.37 12.32
C SER A 245 25.84 -8.77 13.59
N SER A 246 25.48 -7.53 13.94
CA SER A 246 25.98 -6.86 15.15
C SER A 246 25.58 -7.60 16.42
N THR A 247 24.33 -8.03 16.53
CA THR A 247 23.85 -8.81 17.68
C THR A 247 24.55 -10.16 17.76
N THR A 248 24.75 -10.84 16.63
CA THR A 248 25.51 -12.10 16.59
C THR A 248 26.98 -11.88 17.02
N ALA A 249 27.62 -10.82 16.54
CA ALA A 249 29.01 -10.52 16.83
C ALA A 249 29.25 -10.13 18.29
N VAL A 250 28.41 -9.23 18.84
CA VAL A 250 28.60 -8.66 20.18
C VAL A 250 27.95 -9.52 21.25
N ASP A 251 26.67 -9.87 21.08
CA ASP A 251 25.88 -10.50 22.14
C ASP A 251 26.09 -12.01 22.22
N ILE A 252 26.51 -12.65 21.12
CA ILE A 252 26.82 -14.08 21.08
C ILE A 252 28.34 -14.28 21.01
N TYR A 253 28.98 -13.93 19.88
CA TYR A 253 30.38 -14.31 19.63
C TYR A 253 31.37 -13.68 20.63
N LYS A 254 31.29 -12.37 20.87
CA LYS A 254 32.15 -11.68 21.85
C LYS A 254 31.80 -12.09 23.28
N ARG A 255 30.51 -12.17 23.63
CA ARG A 255 30.05 -12.51 24.98
C ARG A 255 30.42 -13.93 25.43
N PHE A 256 30.30 -14.94 24.55
CA PHE A 256 30.63 -16.32 24.90
C PHE A 256 32.13 -16.61 24.86
N ASN A 257 32.90 -15.84 24.09
CA ASN A 257 34.34 -15.98 23.99
C ASN A 257 35.05 -15.22 25.13
N HIS A 258 35.21 -15.88 26.28
CA HIS A 258 35.80 -15.32 27.51
C HIS A 258 37.29 -14.90 27.41
N ASN A 259 37.95 -15.13 26.28
CA ASN A 259 39.32 -14.68 26.05
C ASN A 259 39.32 -13.27 25.43
N ASP A 260 39.50 -12.27 26.30
CA ASP A 260 39.50 -10.82 25.99
C ASP A 260 40.76 -10.33 25.26
N THR A 261 41.45 -11.22 24.54
CA THR A 261 42.72 -10.93 23.84
C THR A 261 42.54 -10.57 22.37
N LYS A 262 41.29 -10.54 21.88
CA LYS A 262 41.00 -10.26 20.47
C LYS A 262 40.77 -8.77 20.27
N ASP A 263 41.50 -8.22 19.29
CA ASP A 263 41.42 -6.82 18.89
C ASP A 263 40.08 -6.46 18.22
N ASP A 264 39.74 -5.16 18.20
CA ASP A 264 38.49 -4.66 17.62
C ASP A 264 38.40 -4.99 16.11
N ASP A 265 39.53 -5.00 15.39
CA ASP A 265 39.61 -5.42 13.99
C ASP A 265 39.19 -6.88 13.76
N HIS A 266 39.36 -7.75 14.76
CA HIS A 266 38.84 -9.12 14.70
C HIS A 266 37.32 -9.10 14.69
N TYR A 267 36.69 -8.35 15.59
CA TYR A 267 35.23 -8.31 15.71
C TYR A 267 34.57 -7.65 14.50
N VAL A 268 35.20 -6.64 13.90
CA VAL A 268 34.74 -6.05 12.63
C VAL A 268 34.80 -7.07 11.49
N ARG A 269 35.89 -7.85 11.38
CA ARG A 269 35.99 -8.91 10.37
C ARG A 269 34.95 -10.01 10.58
N MET A 270 34.71 -10.41 11.83
CA MET A 270 33.67 -11.41 12.14
C MET A 270 32.26 -10.90 11.84
N SER A 271 31.97 -9.64 12.15
CA SER A 271 30.70 -9.00 11.78
C SER A 271 30.46 -9.06 10.27
N LYS A 272 31.48 -8.76 9.44
CA LYS A 272 31.35 -8.91 7.98
C LYS A 272 31.02 -10.35 7.55
N TRP A 273 31.63 -11.36 8.18
CA TRP A 273 31.31 -12.76 7.92
C TRP A 273 29.89 -13.14 8.36
N PHE A 274 29.43 -12.66 9.52
CA PHE A 274 28.05 -12.89 9.96
C PHE A 274 27.03 -12.21 9.05
N THR A 275 27.32 -11.02 8.51
CA THR A 275 26.46 -10.38 7.49
C THR A 275 26.33 -11.26 6.25
N LEU A 276 27.43 -11.84 5.75
CA LEU A 276 27.39 -12.78 4.64
C LEU A 276 26.60 -14.05 4.97
N MET A 277 26.78 -14.61 6.17
CA MET A 277 26.04 -15.79 6.63
C MET A 277 24.53 -15.54 6.66
N TRP A 278 24.08 -14.44 7.29
CA TRP A 278 22.67 -14.08 7.37
C TRP A 278 22.09 -13.75 5.99
N GLY A 279 22.83 -13.02 5.15
CA GLY A 279 22.40 -12.71 3.78
C GLY A 279 22.20 -13.97 2.93
N ASN A 280 23.12 -14.94 3.02
CA ASN A 280 22.98 -16.21 2.34
C ASN A 280 21.78 -17.01 2.86
N ASN A 281 21.59 -17.08 4.18
CA ASN A 281 20.46 -17.79 4.76
C ASN A 281 19.10 -17.19 4.35
N SER A 282 18.97 -15.86 4.36
CA SER A 282 17.75 -15.18 3.91
C SER A 282 17.41 -15.49 2.45
N TYR A 283 18.40 -15.64 1.58
CA TYR A 283 18.17 -15.99 0.17
C TYR A 283 17.55 -17.39 -0.04
N TYR A 284 17.76 -18.34 0.88
CA TYR A 284 17.19 -19.69 0.77
C TYR A 284 15.79 -19.81 1.40
N ILE A 285 15.37 -18.83 2.20
CA ILE A 285 14.10 -18.84 2.93
C ILE A 285 13.01 -18.05 2.19
N CYS A 286 13.39 -17.02 1.43
CA CYS A 286 12.51 -16.26 0.54
C CYS A 286 12.35 -16.94 -0.82
#